data_AF-A0A7W0TUS3-F1
#
_entry.id   AF-A0A7W0TUS3-F1
#
_cell.length_a   1.000
_cell.length_b   1.000
_cell.length_c   1.000
_cell.angle_alpha   90.00
_cell.angle_beta   90.00
_cell.angle_gamma   90.00
#
_symmetry.space_group_name_H-M   'P 1'
#
loop_
_entity.id
_entity.type
_entity.pdbx_description
1 polymer ?
#
loop_
_entity_poly.entity_id
_entity_poly.type
_entity_poly.pdbx_seq_one_letter_code
_entity_poly.pdbx_strand_id
1 'polypeptide(L)'
;MATITPVSAGRRHEPPAVVRQSPLVEPLPRPTLRGLATVIGSVLVLGWAWIGSGITLDGLVEGLPDMADFVSRLFPPNWSAARGAVGPLLETVQMAITGTALAVVIAVPLSLLAAANISPHPVIYQAFRAVLNVGRTIPELVLALAFVAAVGLGAFPGTLALA
;
A
#
# COMPACT_ATOMS: atom_id res chain seq x y z
N MET A 1 -41.13 -56.74 -42.57
CA MET A 1 -40.02 -57.03 -43.52
C MET A 1 -39.26 -55.72 -43.70
N ALA A 2 -37.95 -55.71 -43.40
CA ALA A 2 -37.21 -54.55 -42.88
C ALA A 2 -37.08 -53.35 -43.84
N THR A 3 -37.48 -52.16 -43.36
CA THR A 3 -37.12 -50.88 -43.98
C THR A 3 -35.75 -50.46 -43.46
N ILE A 4 -34.78 -50.47 -44.37
CA ILE A 4 -33.38 -50.09 -44.15
C ILE A 4 -33.34 -48.56 -44.06
N THR A 5 -33.04 -48.00 -42.89
CA THR A 5 -32.65 -46.60 -42.75
C THR A 5 -31.20 -46.43 -43.20
N PRO A 6 -30.88 -45.54 -44.16
CA PRO A 6 -29.50 -45.29 -44.54
C PRO A 6 -28.83 -44.40 -43.49
N VAL A 7 -27.70 -44.88 -42.99
CA VAL A 7 -26.72 -44.11 -42.21
C VAL A 7 -26.10 -43.05 -43.14
N SER A 8 -26.58 -41.81 -43.03
CA SER A 8 -26.02 -40.65 -43.71
C SER A 8 -24.70 -40.24 -43.05
N ALA A 9 -23.63 -40.77 -43.60
CA ALA A 9 -22.41 -40.07 -44.01
C ALA A 9 -22.09 -38.72 -43.33
N GLY A 10 -20.96 -38.71 -42.61
CA GLY A 10 -20.00 -37.62 -42.70
C GLY A 10 -20.37 -36.30 -42.04
N ARG A 11 -20.41 -36.28 -40.70
CA ARG A 11 -20.07 -35.04 -39.98
C ARG A 11 -18.59 -34.76 -40.24
N ARG A 12 -18.32 -33.98 -41.29
CA ARG A 12 -17.02 -33.35 -41.44
C ARG A 12 -16.77 -32.58 -40.15
N HIS A 13 -15.67 -32.89 -39.48
CA HIS A 13 -15.14 -31.99 -38.47
C HIS A 13 -14.84 -30.67 -39.18
N GLU A 14 -15.81 -29.74 -39.14
CA GLU A 14 -15.48 -28.35 -39.34
C GLU A 14 -14.46 -28.00 -38.26
N PRO A 15 -13.24 -27.56 -38.62
CA PRO A 15 -12.32 -27.05 -37.62
C PRO A 15 -13.05 -25.93 -36.86
N PRO A 16 -12.99 -25.89 -35.52
CA PRO A 16 -13.69 -24.87 -34.75
C PRO A 16 -13.36 -23.52 -35.35
N ALA A 17 -14.39 -22.76 -35.72
CA ALA A 17 -14.23 -21.43 -36.28
C ALA A 17 -13.22 -20.69 -35.41
N VAL A 18 -12.04 -20.41 -35.96
CA VAL A 18 -11.06 -19.56 -35.31
C VAL A 18 -11.76 -18.22 -35.22
N VAL A 19 -12.34 -17.94 -34.05
CA VAL A 19 -12.87 -16.63 -33.69
C VAL A 19 -11.65 -15.73 -33.76
N ARG A 20 -11.42 -15.14 -34.94
CA ARG A 20 -10.47 -14.06 -35.11
C ARG A 20 -11.03 -12.95 -34.25
N GLN A 21 -10.65 -12.95 -32.98
CA GLN A 21 -10.77 -11.79 -32.13
C GLN A 21 -9.94 -10.73 -32.84
N SER A 22 -10.59 -9.90 -33.64
CA SER A 22 -10.03 -8.61 -34.03
C SER A 22 -9.55 -8.00 -32.71
N PRO A 23 -8.26 -7.69 -32.52
CA PRO A 23 -7.80 -7.09 -31.28
C PRO A 23 -8.71 -5.91 -31.02
N LEU A 24 -9.43 -6.01 -29.91
CA LEU A 24 -10.47 -5.09 -29.48
C LEU A 24 -9.71 -3.86 -29.02
N VAL A 25 -9.17 -3.09 -29.96
CA VAL A 25 -8.60 -1.78 -29.65
C VAL A 25 -9.82 -0.94 -29.33
N GLU A 26 -10.17 -0.91 -28.05
CA GLU A 26 -11.20 -0.04 -27.52
C GLU A 26 -10.84 1.38 -28.01
N PRO A 27 -11.70 2.04 -28.81
CA PRO A 27 -11.39 3.34 -29.37
C PRO A 27 -11.15 4.29 -28.21
N LEU A 28 -9.96 4.91 -28.19
CA LEU A 28 -9.53 5.82 -27.13
C LEU A 28 -10.69 6.75 -26.73
N PRO A 29 -11.04 6.81 -25.43
CA PRO A 29 -12.17 7.58 -24.96
C PRO A 29 -12.05 9.02 -25.48
N ARG A 30 -13.08 9.47 -26.20
CA ARG A 30 -13.13 10.81 -26.78
C ARG A 30 -12.83 11.82 -25.68
N PRO A 31 -11.98 12.84 -25.92
CA PRO A 31 -11.61 13.82 -24.91
C PRO A 31 -12.86 14.58 -24.48
N THR A 32 -13.51 14.07 -23.43
CA THR A 32 -14.62 14.71 -22.75
C THR A 32 -14.04 15.94 -22.06
N LEU A 33 -14.76 17.06 -22.07
CA LEU A 33 -14.32 18.32 -21.43
C LEU A 33 -13.82 18.10 -19.99
N ARG A 34 -14.47 17.17 -19.26
CA ARG A 34 -14.06 16.72 -17.92
C ARG A 34 -12.71 15.99 -17.90
N GLY A 35 -12.45 15.13 -18.89
CA GLY A 35 -11.17 14.43 -19.05
C GLY A 35 -10.02 15.39 -19.37
N LEU A 36 -10.27 16.39 -20.22
CA LEU A 36 -9.29 17.44 -20.50
C LEU A 36 -9.01 18.29 -19.26
N ALA A 37 -10.06 18.67 -18.51
CA ALA A 37 -9.90 19.41 -17.25
C ALA A 37 -9.13 18.62 -16.18
N THR A 38 -9.35 17.30 -16.07
CA THR A 38 -8.57 16.45 -15.16
C THR A 38 -7.11 16.37 -15.58
N VAL A 39 -6.82 16.23 -16.88
CA VAL A 39 -5.43 16.18 -17.37
C VAL A 39 -4.72 17.51 -17.14
N ILE A 40 -5.37 18.64 -17.47
CA ILE A 40 -4.80 19.98 -17.24
C ILE A 40 -4.59 20.22 -15.74
N GLY A 41 -5.57 19.87 -14.90
CA GLY A 41 -5.43 19.96 -13.45
C GLY A 41 -4.26 19.13 -12.91
N SER A 42 -4.11 17.88 -13.37
CA SER A 42 -2.98 17.03 -13.02
C SER A 42 -1.65 17.63 -13.46
N VAL A 43 -1.54 18.17 -14.67
CA VAL A 43 -0.32 18.81 -15.18
C VAL A 43 0.03 20.06 -14.37
N LEU A 44 -0.95 20.87 -14.00
CA LEU A 44 -0.74 22.06 -13.17
C LEU A 44 -0.29 21.70 -11.75
N VAL A 45 -0.89 20.67 -11.14
CA VAL A 45 -0.48 20.17 -9.82
C VAL A 45 0.93 19.59 -9.87
N LEU A 46 1.26 18.83 -10.92
CA LEU A 46 2.61 18.28 -11.11
C LEU A 46 3.65 19.38 -11.35
N GLY A 47 3.32 20.42 -12.13
CA GLY A 47 4.19 21.57 -12.33
C GLY A 47 4.42 22.36 -11.05
N TRP A 48 3.37 22.61 -10.26
CA TRP A 48 3.47 23.26 -8.96
C TRP A 48 4.30 22.43 -7.98
N ALA A 49 4.09 21.12 -7.94
CA ALA A 49 4.89 20.20 -7.14
C ALA A 49 6.36 20.17 -7.57
N TRP A 50 6.64 20.22 -8.87
CA TRP A 50 8.00 20.26 -9.39
C TRP A 50 8.76 21.49 -8.88
N ILE A 51 8.12 22.66 -8.94
CA ILE A 51 8.70 23.93 -8.46
C ILE A 51 8.91 23.90 -6.94
N GLY A 52 7.97 23.31 -6.19
CA GLY A 52 8.08 23.18 -4.73
C GLY A 52 9.09 22.13 -4.27
N SER A 53 9.45 21.17 -5.12
CA SER A 53 10.29 20.02 -4.73
C SER A 53 11.76 20.37 -4.48
N GLY A 54 12.26 21.50 -5.00
CA GLY A 54 13.64 21.94 -4.80
C GLY A 54 14.71 20.95 -5.33
N ILE A 55 14.30 19.95 -6.12
CA ILE A 55 15.19 18.92 -6.66
C ILE A 55 16.03 19.57 -7.76
N THR A 56 17.26 19.95 -7.40
CA THR A 56 18.26 20.45 -8.32
C THR A 56 19.24 19.33 -8.65
N LEU A 57 19.70 19.30 -9.91
CA LEU A 57 20.72 18.35 -10.32
C LEU A 57 22.04 18.61 -9.58
N ASP A 58 22.31 19.87 -9.26
CA ASP A 58 23.50 20.31 -8.51
C ASP A 58 23.48 19.82 -7.06
N GLY A 59 22.36 19.94 -6.34
CA GLY A 59 22.25 19.43 -4.96
C GLY A 59 22.41 17.90 -4.87
N LEU A 60 22.07 17.16 -5.92
CA LEU A 60 22.30 15.72 -5.99
C LEU A 60 23.79 15.39 -6.16
N VAL A 61 24.52 16.17 -6.97
CA VAL A 61 25.96 15.99 -7.17
C VAL A 61 26.73 16.42 -5.92
N GLU A 62 26.29 17.48 -5.25
CA GLU A 62 26.88 17.96 -3.99
C GLU A 62 26.69 16.99 -2.82
N GLY A 63 25.58 16.25 -2.77
CA GLY A 63 25.32 15.27 -1.71
C GLY A 63 25.99 13.91 -1.91
N LEU A 64 26.50 13.60 -3.11
CA LEU A 64 27.16 12.31 -3.41
C LEU A 64 28.37 12.02 -2.50
N PRO A 65 29.29 12.97 -2.24
CA PRO A 65 30.39 12.79 -1.30
C PRO A 65 29.93 12.50 0.13
N ASP A 66 28.87 13.14 0.62
CA ASP A 66 28.34 12.89 1.97
C ASP A 66 27.76 11.48 2.10
N MET A 67 27.07 11.01 1.05
CA MET A 67 26.60 9.63 1.00
C MET A 67 27.76 8.63 0.99
N ALA A 68 28.82 8.92 0.23
CA ALA A 68 30.02 8.10 0.18
C ALA A 68 30.76 8.07 1.52
N ASP A 69 30.89 9.22 2.19
CA ASP A 69 31.50 9.33 3.52
C ASP A 69 30.68 8.55 4.56
N PHE A 70 29.36 8.72 4.57
CA PHE A 70 28.46 7.95 5.44
C PHE A 70 28.62 6.44 5.25
N VAL A 71 28.66 5.96 4.01
CA VAL A 71 28.86 4.55 3.69
C VAL A 71 30.26 4.08 4.10
N SER A 72 31.29 4.91 3.89
CA SER A 72 32.66 4.57 4.29
C SER A 72 32.79 4.39 5.81
N ARG A 73 32.04 5.16 6.61
CA ARG A 73 32.02 5.04 8.07
C ARG A 73 31.35 3.76 8.59
N LEU A 74 30.57 3.07 7.74
CA LEU A 74 30.01 1.76 8.07
C LEU A 74 31.08 0.63 8.00
N PHE A 75 32.23 0.89 7.37
CA PHE A 75 33.33 -0.08 7.21
C PHE A 75 34.66 0.49 7.77
N PRO A 76 35.30 -0.14 8.78
CA PRO A 76 35.13 -1.52 9.23
C PRO A 76 34.09 -1.69 10.37
N PRO A 77 33.16 -2.67 10.26
CA PRO A 77 32.17 -2.91 11.29
C PRO A 77 32.82 -3.34 12.62
N ASN A 78 32.43 -2.69 13.72
CA ASN A 78 32.93 -3.03 15.04
C ASN A 78 32.13 -4.21 15.64
N TRP A 79 32.76 -5.38 15.68
CA TRP A 79 32.16 -6.60 16.25
C TRP A 79 31.86 -6.52 17.75
N SER A 80 32.54 -5.65 18.52
CA SER A 80 32.23 -5.45 19.93
C SER A 80 30.92 -4.68 20.12
N ALA A 81 30.67 -3.68 19.26
CA ALA A 81 29.41 -2.94 19.22
C ALA A 81 28.23 -3.83 18.76
N ALA A 82 28.46 -4.73 17.81
CA ALA A 82 27.46 -5.68 17.34
C ALA A 82 26.93 -6.59 18.46
N ARG A 83 27.78 -7.02 19.40
CA ARG A 83 27.37 -7.83 20.56
C ARG A 83 26.49 -7.03 21.54
N GLY A 84 26.75 -5.73 21.70
CA GLY A 84 25.91 -4.83 22.50
C GLY A 84 24.54 -4.54 21.86
N ALA A 85 24.43 -4.62 20.54
CA ALA A 85 23.18 -4.37 19.82
C ALA A 85 22.15 -5.51 19.95
N VAL A 86 22.56 -6.73 20.29
CA VAL A 86 21.65 -7.89 20.36
C VAL A 86 20.51 -7.67 21.39
N GLY A 87 20.82 -7.09 22.56
CA GLY A 87 19.81 -6.79 23.58
C GLY A 87 18.71 -5.86 23.06
N PRO A 88 19.06 -4.65 22.58
CA PRO A 88 18.11 -3.72 21.96
C PRO A 88 17.36 -4.31 20.77
N LEU A 89 18.01 -5.14 19.94
CA LEU A 89 17.34 -5.81 18.82
C LEU A 89 16.23 -6.74 19.31
N LEU A 90 16.47 -7.51 20.37
CA LEU A 90 15.42 -8.35 20.98
C LEU A 90 14.28 -7.49 21.55
N GLU A 91 14.59 -6.33 22.13
CA GLU A 91 13.58 -5.40 22.64
C GLU A 91 12.66 -4.89 21.51
N THR A 92 13.20 -4.60 20.32
CA THR A 92 12.36 -4.23 19.15
C THR A 92 11.44 -5.36 18.70
N VAL A 93 11.88 -6.61 18.78
CA VAL A 93 11.06 -7.78 18.43
C VAL A 93 9.95 -7.96 19.46
N GLN A 94 10.27 -7.86 20.75
CA GLN A 94 9.28 -7.94 21.84
C GLN A 94 8.21 -6.84 21.71
N MET A 95 8.65 -5.63 21.39
CA MET A 95 7.80 -4.47 21.12
C MET A 95 6.86 -4.72 19.93
N ALA A 96 7.40 -5.18 18.79
CA ALA A 96 6.60 -5.46 17.60
C ALA A 96 5.55 -6.56 17.84
N ILE A 97 5.92 -7.63 18.55
CA ILE A 97 4.99 -8.71 18.91
C ILE A 97 3.88 -8.19 19.83
N THR A 98 4.25 -7.44 20.87
CA THR A 98 3.29 -6.89 21.85
C THR A 98 2.34 -5.90 21.19
N GLY A 99 2.87 -5.00 20.36
CA GLY A 99 2.08 -4.02 19.60
C GLY A 99 1.10 -4.71 18.64
N THR A 100 1.57 -5.71 17.89
CA THR A 100 0.71 -6.48 16.97
C THR A 100 -0.38 -7.25 17.72
N ALA A 101 -0.05 -7.85 18.87
CA ALA A 101 -1.03 -8.55 19.69
C ALA A 101 -2.13 -7.61 20.18
N LEU A 102 -1.77 -6.42 20.66
CA LEU A 102 -2.73 -5.40 21.09
C LEU A 102 -3.57 -4.88 19.91
N ALA A 103 -2.92 -4.62 18.76
CA ALA A 103 -3.58 -4.20 17.53
C ALA A 103 -4.64 -5.20 17.10
N VAL A 104 -4.33 -6.50 17.10
CA VAL A 104 -5.29 -7.56 16.72
C VAL A 104 -6.49 -7.59 17.66
N VAL A 105 -6.28 -7.46 18.98
CA VAL A 105 -7.37 -7.46 19.97
C VAL A 105 -8.33 -6.30 19.75
N ILE A 106 -7.83 -5.13 19.33
CA ILE A 106 -8.65 -3.93 19.06
C ILE A 106 -9.25 -3.97 17.65
N ALA A 107 -8.47 -4.39 16.65
CA ALA A 107 -8.84 -4.38 15.24
C ALA A 107 -9.91 -5.42 14.91
N VAL A 108 -9.90 -6.59 15.55
CA VAL A 108 -10.91 -7.64 15.33
C VAL A 108 -12.33 -7.12 15.61
N PRO A 109 -12.68 -6.59 16.81
CA PRO A 109 -14.02 -6.07 17.06
C PRO A 109 -14.34 -4.85 16.17
N LEU A 110 -13.39 -3.95 15.95
CA LEU A 110 -13.58 -2.79 15.05
C LEU A 110 -13.91 -3.23 13.62
N SER A 111 -13.23 -4.24 13.09
CA SER A 111 -13.44 -4.75 11.74
C SER A 111 -14.79 -5.43 11.56
N LEU A 112 -15.27 -6.15 12.59
CA LEU A 112 -16.60 -6.76 12.60
C LEU A 112 -17.70 -5.70 12.62
N LEU A 113 -17.52 -4.61 13.38
CA LEU A 113 -18.48 -3.49 13.41
C LEU A 113 -18.45 -2.66 12.12
N ALA A 114 -17.31 -2.62 11.43
CA ALA A 114 -17.16 -2.00 10.11
C ALA A 114 -17.58 -2.92 8.94
N ALA A 115 -17.99 -4.16 9.19
CA ALA A 115 -18.40 -5.09 8.15
C ALA A 115 -19.82 -4.77 7.66
N ALA A 116 -19.95 -4.47 6.36
CA ALA A 116 -21.23 -4.09 5.73
C ALA A 116 -22.33 -5.18 5.85
N ASN A 117 -21.95 -6.41 6.18
CA ASN A 117 -22.86 -7.56 6.32
C ASN A 117 -23.45 -7.70 7.73
N ILE A 118 -22.87 -7.05 8.75
CA ILE A 118 -23.27 -7.20 10.16
C ILE A 118 -23.85 -5.91 10.73
N SER A 119 -23.50 -4.74 10.18
CA SER A 119 -24.00 -3.44 10.68
C SER A 119 -25.48 -3.23 10.32
N PRO A 120 -26.39 -3.02 11.30
CA PRO A 120 -27.81 -2.76 11.03
C PRO A 120 -28.08 -1.34 10.49
N HIS A 121 -27.15 -0.39 10.69
CA HIS A 121 -27.34 1.03 10.38
C HIS A 121 -26.14 1.64 9.62
N PRO A 122 -26.36 2.34 8.49
CA PRO A 122 -25.28 2.86 7.63
C PRO A 122 -24.39 3.90 8.32
N VAL A 123 -24.90 4.62 9.33
CA VAL A 123 -24.11 5.60 10.09
C VAL A 123 -23.08 4.93 10.99
N ILE A 124 -23.40 3.80 11.64
CA ILE A 124 -22.45 3.06 12.47
C ILE A 124 -21.34 2.50 11.57
N TYR A 125 -21.74 1.90 10.46
CA TYR A 125 -20.81 1.44 9.43
C TYR A 125 -19.85 2.54 8.97
N GLN A 126 -20.37 3.71 8.59
CA GLN A 126 -19.54 4.84 8.15
C GLN A 126 -18.65 5.40 9.27
N ALA A 127 -19.12 5.46 10.52
CA ALA A 127 -18.34 5.94 11.66
C ALA A 127 -17.11 5.06 11.93
N PHE A 128 -17.28 3.74 12.01
CA PHE A 128 -16.16 2.81 12.22
C PHE A 128 -15.20 2.82 11.03
N ARG A 129 -15.71 2.94 9.80
CA ARG A 129 -14.87 3.07 8.60
C ARG A 129 -14.10 4.38 8.58
N ALA A 130 -14.69 5.47 9.08
CA ALA A 130 -14.02 6.75 9.23
C ALA A 130 -12.87 6.67 10.24
N VAL A 131 -13.07 6.01 11.38
CA VAL A 131 -12.00 5.77 12.37
C VAL A 131 -10.85 4.98 11.74
N LEU A 132 -11.15 3.88 11.04
CA LEU A 132 -10.13 3.09 10.34
C LEU A 132 -9.40 3.89 9.24
N ASN A 133 -10.11 4.75 8.52
CA ASN A 133 -9.50 5.62 7.51
C ASN A 133 -8.64 6.73 8.13
N VAL A 134 -9.06 7.31 9.25
CA VAL A 134 -8.30 8.35 9.97
C VAL A 134 -7.00 7.77 10.51
N GLY A 135 -7.04 6.59 11.15
CA GLY A 135 -5.83 5.92 11.65
C GLY A 135 -4.79 5.60 10.56
N ARG A 136 -5.24 5.43 9.30
CA ARG A 136 -4.33 5.24 8.14
C ARG A 136 -3.86 6.54 7.51
N THR A 137 -4.59 7.63 7.73
CA THR A 137 -4.26 8.94 7.16
C THR A 137 -3.31 9.70 8.07
N ILE A 138 -3.45 9.54 9.38
CA ILE A 138 -2.50 10.07 10.35
C ILE A 138 -1.24 9.21 10.28
N PRO A 139 -0.06 9.78 9.96
CA PRO A 139 1.17 9.03 9.96
C PRO A 139 1.50 8.52 11.38
N GLU A 140 1.93 7.26 11.47
CA GLU A 140 2.36 6.63 12.72
C GLU A 140 3.49 7.41 13.43
N LEU A 141 4.32 8.14 12.67
CA LEU A 141 5.34 9.04 13.21
C LEU A 141 4.77 10.16 14.09
N VAL A 142 3.59 10.70 13.72
CA VAL A 142 2.94 11.78 14.48
C VAL A 142 2.42 11.24 15.81
N LEU A 143 1.77 10.08 15.78
CA LEU A 143 1.31 9.37 16.98
C LEU A 143 2.49 8.99 17.88
N ALA A 144 3.57 8.45 17.31
CA ALA A 144 4.77 8.10 18.05
C ALA A 144 5.36 9.32 18.78
N LEU A 145 5.50 10.46 18.09
CA LEU A 145 6.02 11.67 18.73
C LEU A 145 5.09 12.19 19.84
N ALA A 146 3.77 12.13 19.64
CA ALA A 146 2.80 12.52 20.66
C ALA A 146 2.87 11.62 21.91
N PHE A 147 2.97 10.30 21.73
CA PHE A 147 3.12 9.35 22.84
C PHE A 147 4.46 9.50 23.56
N VAL A 148 5.55 9.76 22.82
CA VAL A 148 6.86 10.07 23.41
C VAL A 148 6.79 11.35 24.25
N ALA A 149 6.09 12.38 23.79
CA ALA A 149 5.89 13.61 24.57
C ALA A 149 5.05 13.37 25.85
N ALA A 150 4.09 12.43 25.81
CA ALA A 150 3.21 12.14 26.94
C ALA A 150 3.83 11.21 27.99
N VAL A 151 4.57 10.18 27.58
CA VAL A 151 5.07 9.11 28.47
C VAL A 151 6.60 9.11 28.62
N GLY A 152 7.32 9.84 27.76
CA GLY A 152 8.78 9.88 27.71
C GLY A 152 9.38 8.91 26.70
N LEU A 153 10.71 8.83 26.64
CA LEU A 153 11.45 7.95 25.74
C LEU A 153 11.50 6.52 26.32
N GLY A 154 11.16 5.51 25.50
CA GLY A 154 11.22 4.10 25.87
C GLY A 154 10.52 3.20 24.84
N ALA A 155 10.47 1.89 25.09
CA ALA A 155 9.79 0.94 24.21
C ALA A 155 8.25 1.10 24.22
N PHE A 156 7.68 1.55 25.34
CA PHE A 156 6.23 1.67 25.53
C PHE A 156 5.52 2.65 24.56
N PRO A 157 5.99 3.90 24.36
CA PRO A 157 5.40 4.81 23.37
C PRO A 157 5.34 4.22 21.97
N GLY A 158 6.41 3.53 21.55
CA GLY A 158 6.43 2.95 20.22
C GLY A 158 5.60 1.67 20.12
N THR A 159 5.44 0.86 21.17
CA THR A 159 4.47 -0.24 21.16
C THR A 159 3.05 0.27 20.95
N LEU A 160 2.69 1.40 21.56
CA LEU A 160 1.37 2.01 21.46
C LEU A 160 1.15 2.74 20.13
N ALA A 161 2.18 3.34 19.56
CA ALA A 161 2.08 4.02 18.27
C ALA A 161 1.94 3.04 17.10
N LEU A 162 2.47 1.83 17.24
CA LEU A 162 2.37 0.76 16.24
C LEU A 162 1.07 -0.07 16.37
N ALA A 163 0.35 0.03 17.49
CA ALA A 163 -0.82 -0.78 17.80
C ALA A 163 -2.14 -0.08 17.42
#